data_AF-A0A3D0R8G5-F1
#
_entry.id   AF-A0A3D0R8G5-F1
#
_cell.length_a   1.000
_cell.length_b   1.000
_cell.length_c   1.000
_cell.angle_alpha   90.00
_cell.angle_beta   90.00
_cell.angle_gamma   90.00
#
_symmetry.space_group_name_H-M   'P 1'
#
loop_
_entity.id
_entity.type
_entity.pdbx_description
1 polymer ?
#
loop_
_entity_poly.entity_id
_entity_poly.type
_entity_poly.pdbx_seq_one_letter_code
_entity_poly.pdbx_strand_id
1 'polypeptide(L)'
;MAIKSCRLILLFLIILPAALVDYSVYMSSMIVTVVAYALFSLEKIGVELQNPFSIDHLSHLPLNEICNTIENNIAEIKKSYIINKKTELEH
;
A
#
# COMPACT_ATOMS: atom_id res chain seq x y z
N MET A 1 -13.11 8.29 -5.09
CA MET A 1 -13.74 7.79 -3.84
C MET A 1 -13.12 8.34 -2.55
N ALA A 2 -12.01 9.10 -2.60
CA ALA A 2 -11.31 9.62 -1.41
C ALA A 2 -12.11 10.64 -0.56
N ILE A 3 -13.01 11.43 -1.16
CA ILE A 3 -13.78 12.49 -0.47
C ILE A 3 -14.68 11.97 0.66
N LYS A 4 -15.04 10.67 0.64
CA LYS A 4 -15.96 10.10 1.64
C LYS A 4 -15.27 9.83 2.98
N SER A 5 -14.01 9.38 2.97
CA SER A 5 -13.25 9.03 4.18
C SER A 5 -12.82 10.26 4.96
N CYS A 6 -12.34 11.31 4.29
CA CYS A 6 -11.97 12.58 4.94
C CYS A 6 -13.13 13.16 5.77
N ARG A 7 -14.37 13.01 5.28
CA ARG A 7 -15.56 13.56 5.95
C ARG A 7 -15.80 12.90 7.31
N LEU A 8 -15.57 11.59 7.43
CA LEU A 8 -15.72 10.87 8.69
C LEU A 8 -14.60 11.23 9.67
N ILE A 9 -13.36 11.35 9.19
CA ILE A 9 -12.20 11.74 10.01
C ILE A 9 -12.39 13.16 10.54
N LEU A 10 -12.86 14.09 9.71
CA LEU A 10 -13.17 15.47 10.14
C LEU A 10 -14.29 15.51 11.18
N LEU A 11 -15.36 14.74 10.99
CA LEU A 11 -16.44 14.64 11.99
C LEU A 11 -15.91 14.08 13.32
N PHE A 12 -15.07 13.04 13.28
CA PHE A 12 -14.44 12.47 14.46
C PHE A 12 -13.57 13.51 15.20
N LEU A 13 -12.72 14.25 14.47
CA LEU A 13 -11.85 15.27 15.05
C LEU A 13 -12.60 16.47 15.62
N ILE A 14 -13.77 16.82 15.10
CA ILE A 14 -14.62 17.89 15.66
C ILE A 14 -15.28 17.45 16.96
N ILE A 15 -15.67 16.17 17.07
CA ILE A 15 -16.31 15.61 18.27
C ILE A 15 -15.27 15.33 19.37
N LEU A 16 -14.04 14.96 18.99
CA LEU A 16 -12.96 14.60 19.90
C LEU A 16 -12.68 15.63 21.03
N PRO A 17 -12.53 16.94 20.77
CA PRO A 17 -12.32 17.92 21.84
C PRO A 17 -13.50 18.02 22.82
N ALA A 18 -14.73 17.77 22.36
CA ALA A 18 -15.90 17.71 23.25
C ALA A 18 -15.86 16.47 24.17
N ALA A 19 -15.31 15.36 23.69
CA ALA A 19 -15.09 14.16 24.51
C ALA A 19 -13.95 14.33 25.53
N LEU A 20 -13.05 15.29 25.32
CA LEU A 20 -11.93 15.60 26.22
C LEU A 20 -12.19 16.85 27.10
N VAL A 21 -13.44 17.25 27.27
CA VAL A 21 -13.82 18.48 28.01
C VAL A 21 -13.34 18.48 29.47
N ASP A 22 -13.20 17.30 30.08
CA ASP A 22 -12.77 17.14 31.47
C ASP A 22 -11.25 17.34 31.68
N TYR A 23 -10.48 17.42 30.60
CA TYR A 23 -9.02 17.64 30.64
C TYR A 23 -8.67 19.13 30.48
N SER A 24 -7.48 19.51 30.95
CA SER A 24 -6.93 20.85 30.67
C SER A 24 -6.85 21.10 29.16
N VAL A 25 -7.19 22.32 28.73
CA VAL A 25 -7.21 22.76 27.33
C VAL A 25 -5.87 22.46 26.61
N TYR A 26 -4.75 22.60 27.33
CA TYR A 26 -3.42 22.30 26.80
C TYR A 26 -3.24 20.80 26.50
N MET A 27 -3.67 19.93 27.42
CA MET A 27 -3.58 18.47 27.24
C MET A 27 -4.55 17.97 26.18
N SER A 28 -5.78 18.50 26.18
CA SER A 28 -6.80 18.17 25.17
C SER A 28 -6.32 18.50 23.76
N SER A 29 -5.79 19.71 23.53
CA SER A 29 -5.25 20.12 22.23
C SER A 29 -4.06 19.28 21.77
N MET A 30 -3.16 18.92 22.68
CA MET A 30 -2.02 18.04 22.38
C MET A 30 -2.52 16.65 21.93
N ILE A 31 -3.47 16.06 22.64
CA ILE A 31 -4.03 14.75 22.30
C ILE A 31 -4.76 14.81 20.95
N VAL A 32 -5.59 15.83 20.73
CA VAL A 32 -6.31 16.02 19.46
C VAL A 32 -5.33 16.14 18.29
N THR A 33 -4.22 16.86 18.47
CA THR A 33 -3.19 17.03 17.42
C THR A 33 -2.51 15.70 17.07
N VAL A 34 -2.14 14.90 18.09
CA VAL A 34 -1.52 13.59 17.87
C VAL A 34 -2.49 12.63 17.16
N VAL A 35 -3.74 12.59 17.62
CA VAL A 35 -4.78 11.74 17.01
C VAL A 35 -5.09 12.19 15.58
N ALA A 36 -5.18 13.50 15.32
CA ALA A 36 -5.35 14.04 13.99
C ALA A 36 -4.22 13.60 13.07
N TYR A 37 -2.96 13.80 13.49
CA TYR A 37 -1.80 13.40 12.70
C TYR A 37 -1.82 11.90 12.37
N ALA A 38 -2.15 11.04 13.34
CA ALA A 38 -2.23 9.60 13.14
C ALA A 38 -3.34 9.22 12.13
N LEU A 39 -4.54 9.79 12.28
CA LEU A 39 -5.67 9.50 11.40
C LEU A 39 -5.43 9.98 9.96
N PHE A 40 -4.90 11.18 9.78
CA PHE A 40 -4.54 11.69 8.45
C PHE A 40 -3.41 10.88 7.79
N SER A 41 -2.43 10.42 8.58
CA SER A 41 -1.37 9.54 8.09
C SER A 41 -1.92 8.20 7.61
N LEU A 42 -2.83 7.60 8.39
CA LEU A 42 -3.52 6.36 8.00
C LEU A 42 -4.36 6.55 6.74
N GLU A 43 -5.06 7.68 6.60
CA GLU A 43 -5.84 7.97 5.40
C GLU A 43 -4.95 8.03 4.16
N LYS A 44 -3.80 8.70 4.25
CA LYS A 44 -2.83 8.77 3.14
C LYS A 44 -2.35 7.38 2.72
N ILE A 45 -1.99 6.53 3.69
CA ILE A 45 -1.59 5.14 3.44
C ILE A 45 -2.75 4.37 2.80
N GLY A 46 -3.98 4.55 3.28
CA GLY A 46 -5.17 3.89 2.74
C GLY A 46 -5.49 4.29 1.30
N VAL A 47 -5.16 5.52 0.89
CA VAL A 47 -5.30 5.97 -0.51
C VAL A 47 -4.23 5.33 -1.39
N GLU A 48 -2.98 5.25 -0.90
CA GLU A 48 -1.89 4.59 -1.62
C GLU A 48 -2.15 3.09 -1.82
N LEU A 49 -2.67 2.42 -0.80
CA LEU A 49 -3.06 1.01 -0.86
C LEU A 49 -4.28 0.72 -1.75
N GLN A 50 -5.13 1.72 -2.05
CA GLN A 50 -6.25 1.52 -2.99
C GLN A 50 -5.78 1.34 -4.43
N ASN A 51 -4.55 1.74 -4.76
CA ASN A 51 -4.02 1.64 -6.12
C ASN A 51 -2.56 1.13 -6.15
N PRO A 52 -2.32 -0.12 -5.71
CA PRO A 52 -0.97 -0.65 -5.53
C PRO A 52 -0.22 -0.91 -6.85
N PHE A 53 -0.93 -0.91 -7.99
CA PHE A 53 -0.38 -1.12 -9.33
C PHE A 53 -0.28 0.17 -10.16
N SER A 54 -0.61 1.31 -9.52
CA SER A 54 -0.26 2.68 -9.88
C SER A 54 1.18 2.90 -10.35
N ILE A 55 1.50 2.90 -11.65
CA ILE A 55 2.85 3.26 -12.15
C ILE A 55 3.33 4.68 -11.77
N ASP A 56 2.40 5.59 -11.41
CA ASP A 56 2.71 6.97 -11.00
C ASP A 56 3.22 7.10 -9.54
N HIS A 57 3.17 6.03 -8.73
CA HIS A 57 3.56 6.09 -7.31
C HIS A 57 4.98 5.52 -7.08
N LEU A 58 5.81 6.19 -6.28
CA LEU A 58 7.19 5.74 -5.96
C LEU A 58 7.25 4.38 -5.24
N SER A 59 6.18 3.99 -4.54
CA SER A 59 6.03 2.67 -3.90
C SER A 59 5.22 1.68 -4.75
N HIS A 60 5.23 1.85 -6.08
CA HIS A 60 4.58 0.91 -6.98
C HIS A 60 5.22 -0.48 -6.88
N LEU A 61 4.39 -1.52 -7.01
CA LEU A 61 4.90 -2.86 -7.15
C LEU A 61 5.60 -2.97 -8.53
N PRO A 62 6.86 -3.46 -8.61
CA PRO A 62 7.64 -3.49 -9.86
C PRO A 62 7.14 -4.62 -10.78
N LEU A 63 5.92 -4.46 -11.31
CA LEU A 63 5.23 -5.47 -12.11
C LEU A 63 6.06 -5.86 -13.35
N ASN A 64 6.76 -4.90 -13.94
CA ASN A 64 7.60 -5.14 -15.10
C ASN A 64 8.80 -6.06 -14.77
N GLU A 65 9.42 -5.89 -13.59
CA GLU A 65 10.51 -6.78 -13.15
C GLU A 65 10.00 -8.18 -12.82
N ILE A 66 8.81 -8.27 -12.20
CA ILE A 66 8.16 -9.55 -11.91
C ILE A 66 7.84 -10.27 -13.22
N CYS A 67 7.25 -9.60 -14.21
CA CYS A 67 6.96 -10.17 -15.53
C CYS A 67 8.25 -10.62 -16.24
N ASN A 68 9.30 -9.80 -16.22
CA ASN A 68 10.59 -10.14 -16.85
C ASN A 68 11.24 -11.37 -16.19
N THR A 69 11.14 -11.48 -14.86
CA THR A 69 11.65 -12.64 -14.11
C THR A 69 10.88 -13.91 -14.46
N ILE A 70 9.55 -13.82 -14.59
CA ILE A 70 8.70 -14.95 -15.01
C ILE A 70 9.07 -15.38 -16.44
N GLU A 71 9.25 -14.42 -17.36
CA GLU A 71 9.63 -14.71 -18.75
C GLU A 71 10.98 -15.45 -18.82
N ASN A 72 11.99 -14.95 -18.10
CA ASN A 72 13.30 -15.62 -18.04
C ASN A 72 13.20 -17.03 -17.46
N ASN A 73 12.44 -17.24 -16.38
CA ASN A 73 12.26 -18.55 -15.78
C ASN A 73 11.62 -19.54 -16.77
N ILE A 74 10.61 -19.11 -17.53
CA ILE A 74 9.96 -19.96 -18.54
C ILE A 74 10.93 -20.28 -19.69
N ALA A 75 11.72 -19.30 -20.14
CA ALA A 75 12.73 -19.50 -21.18
C ALA A 75 13.80 -20.52 -20.76
N GLU A 76 14.27 -20.46 -19.51
CA GLU A 76 15.19 -21.44 -18.92
C GLU A 76 14.59 -22.84 -18.85
N ILE A 77 13.35 -22.97 -18.39
CA ILE A 77 12.66 -24.27 -18.33
C ILE A 77 12.52 -24.87 -19.73
N LYS A 78 12.10 -24.07 -20.72
CA LYS A 78 11.98 -24.52 -22.12
C LYS A 78 13.32 -24.96 -22.69
N LYS A 79 14.39 -24.21 -22.43
CA LYS A 79 15.76 -24.57 -22.85
C LYS A 79 16.19 -25.90 -22.21
N SER A 80 15.97 -26.06 -20.91
CA SER A 80 16.31 -27.27 -20.16
C SER A 80 15.53 -28.49 -20.63
N TYR A 81 14.27 -28.31 -21.04
CA TYR A 81 13.44 -29.36 -21.63
C TYR A 81 13.96 -29.78 -23.01
N ILE A 82 14.30 -28.83 -23.88
CA ILE A 82 14.87 -29.13 -25.21
C ILE A 82 16.22 -29.86 -25.07
N ILE A 83 17.05 -29.45 -24.12
CA ILE A 83 18.34 -30.12 -23.86
C ILE A 83 18.11 -31.54 -23.38
N ASN A 84 17.27 -31.78 -22.36
CA ASN A 84 16.96 -33.14 -21.89
C ASN A 84 16.40 -34.03 -23.00
N LYS A 85 15.45 -33.51 -23.78
CA LYS A 85 14.86 -34.25 -24.91
C LYS A 85 15.88 -34.59 -26.00
N LYS A 86 16.90 -33.73 -26.21
CA LYS A 86 18.00 -34.02 -27.14
C LYS A 86 18.90 -35.13 -26.59
N THR A 87 19.17 -35.14 -25.29
CA THR A 87 19.94 -36.19 -24.61
C THR A 87 19.22 -37.54 -24.64
N GLU A 88 17.89 -37.57 -24.58
CA GLU A 88 17.07 -38.80 -24.73
C GLU A 88 16.99 -39.34 -26.17
N LEU A 89 17.27 -38.52 -27.18
CA LEU A 89 17.24 -38.92 -28.60
C LEU A 89 18.61 -39.31 -29.16
N GLU A 90 19.70 -38.95 -28.47
CA GLU A 90 21.07 -39.36 -28.80
C GLU A 90 21.49 -40.63 -28.07
N HIS A 91 20.59 -41.24 -27.29
CA HIS A 91 20.79 -42.48 -26.55
C HIS A 91 19.85 -43.60 -27.03
#